data_AF-A0A1X1D401-F1
#
_entry.id   AF-A0A1X1D401-F1
#
_cell.length_a   1.000
_cell.length_b   1.000
_cell.length_c   1.000
_cell.angle_alpha   90.00
_cell.angle_beta   90.00
_cell.angle_gamma   90.00
#
_symmetry.space_group_name_H-M   'P 1'
#
loop_
_entity.id
_entity.type
_entity.pdbx_description
1 polymer ?
#
loop_
_entity_poly.entity_id
_entity_poly.type
_entity_poly.pdbx_seq_one_letter_code
_entity_poly.pdbx_strand_id
1 'polypeptide(L)'
;MDIEKNKERIKLQFDVIKRTDGYISTTNNKAALLLAANGALATIFTNKISEFSNLFGKSDAYSLVFFVFIFLISSSILLSISYSLKSIVPDMRTSTLEDANALSNISFVYISRNSDYKEYYNKFKSVSEDEILIDMCEQSYILSNIAKVKFNHFSSAVGWSKFAFVVIIILVILKFIDYINGVFA
;
A
#
# COMPACT_ATOMS: atom_id res chain seq x y z
N MET A 1 -31.43 -24.77 17.88
CA MET A 1 -31.41 -23.31 18.12
C MET A 1 -29.98 -22.76 18.00
N ASP A 2 -28.97 -23.41 18.59
CA ASP A 2 -27.56 -22.98 18.44
C ASP A 2 -26.94 -23.25 17.07
N ILE A 3 -27.29 -24.36 16.41
CA ILE A 3 -26.83 -24.71 15.05
C ILE A 3 -27.21 -23.64 14.01
N GLU A 4 -28.47 -23.21 14.01
CA GLU A 4 -28.96 -22.22 13.05
C GLU A 4 -28.34 -20.84 13.28
N LYS A 5 -28.13 -20.48 14.55
CA LYS A 5 -27.42 -19.27 14.96
C LYS A 5 -25.96 -19.28 14.51
N ASN A 6 -25.28 -20.43 14.57
CA ASN A 6 -23.90 -20.57 14.11
C ASN A 6 -23.80 -20.48 12.59
N LYS A 7 -24.74 -21.07 11.83
CA LYS A 7 -24.81 -20.91 10.37
C LYS A 7 -24.96 -19.45 9.95
N GLU A 8 -25.82 -18.68 10.62
CA GLU A 8 -25.95 -17.24 10.37
C GLU A 8 -24.65 -16.48 10.68
N ARG A 9 -24.00 -16.79 11.81
CA ARG A 9 -22.71 -16.17 12.19
C ARG A 9 -21.59 -16.48 11.21
N ILE A 10 -21.50 -17.73 10.75
CA ILE A 10 -20.57 -18.19 9.70
C ILE A 10 -20.81 -17.37 8.42
N LYS A 11 -22.06 -17.24 7.99
CA LYS A 11 -22.42 -16.42 6.82
C LYS A 11 -21.99 -14.96 6.98
N LEU A 12 -22.24 -14.37 8.15
CA LEU A 12 -21.79 -13.00 8.45
C LEU A 12 -20.26 -12.86 8.41
N GLN A 13 -19.52 -13.82 8.97
CA GLN A 13 -18.06 -13.80 8.89
C GLN A 13 -17.56 -13.95 7.45
N PHE A 14 -18.22 -14.74 6.63
CA PHE A 14 -17.89 -14.85 5.20
C PHE A 14 -18.00 -13.49 4.49
N ASP A 15 -19.07 -12.75 4.77
CA ASP A 15 -19.27 -11.41 4.23
C ASP A 15 -18.22 -10.40 4.73
N VAL A 16 -17.78 -10.51 5.98
CA VAL A 16 -16.69 -9.69 6.55
C VAL A 16 -15.36 -9.99 5.86
N ILE A 17 -15.02 -11.27 5.67
CA ILE A 17 -13.83 -11.71 4.94
C ILE A 17 -13.85 -11.15 3.52
N LYS A 18 -14.94 -11.37 2.78
CA LYS A 18 -15.10 -10.91 1.39
C LYS A 18 -14.98 -9.39 1.26
N ARG A 19 -15.55 -8.63 2.19
CA ARG A 19 -15.43 -7.17 2.22
C ARG A 19 -14.00 -6.74 2.49
N THR A 20 -13.31 -7.40 3.42
CA THR A 20 -11.92 -7.10 3.77
C THR A 20 -10.97 -7.40 2.61
N ASP A 21 -11.15 -8.53 1.92
CA ASP A 21 -10.44 -8.85 0.68
C ASP A 21 -10.68 -7.80 -0.41
N GLY A 22 -11.92 -7.33 -0.53
CA GLY A 22 -12.26 -6.21 -1.40
C GLY A 22 -11.47 -4.93 -1.09
N TYR A 23 -11.28 -4.61 0.21
CA TYR A 23 -10.46 -3.49 0.63
C TYR A 23 -8.97 -3.68 0.33
N ILE A 24 -8.44 -4.89 0.54
CA ILE A 24 -7.05 -5.23 0.20
C ILE A 24 -6.82 -5.06 -1.32
N SER A 25 -7.70 -5.65 -2.14
CA SER A 25 -7.64 -5.56 -3.60
C SER A 25 -7.70 -4.11 -4.08
N THR A 26 -8.65 -3.33 -3.55
CA THR A 26 -8.78 -1.90 -3.88
C THR A 26 -7.54 -1.10 -3.50
N THR A 27 -6.94 -1.39 -2.34
CA THR A 27 -5.73 -0.70 -1.87
C THR A 27 -4.52 -1.04 -2.73
N ASN A 28 -4.35 -2.32 -3.12
CA ASN A 28 -3.32 -2.73 -4.06
C ASN A 28 -3.45 -1.99 -5.39
N ASN A 29 -4.67 -1.88 -5.95
CA ASN A 29 -4.92 -1.15 -7.19
C ASN A 29 -4.58 0.34 -7.08
N LYS A 30 -4.99 0.98 -5.97
CA LYS A 30 -4.67 2.40 -5.71
C LYS A 30 -3.17 2.63 -5.53
N ALA A 31 -2.48 1.74 -4.82
CA ALA A 31 -1.04 1.80 -4.63
C ALA A 31 -0.28 1.60 -5.97
N ALA A 32 -0.74 0.68 -6.83
CA ALA A 32 -0.17 0.46 -8.15
C ALA A 32 -0.36 1.68 -9.07
N LEU A 33 -1.54 2.30 -9.03
CA LEU A 33 -1.80 3.54 -9.77
C LEU A 33 -0.90 4.69 -9.26
N LEU A 34 -0.75 4.84 -7.94
CA LEU A 34 0.12 5.85 -7.34
C LEU A 34 1.59 5.60 -7.70
N LEU A 35 2.03 4.35 -7.72
CA LEU A 35 3.36 3.95 -8.17
C LEU A 35 3.61 4.37 -9.62
N ALA A 36 2.67 4.08 -10.53
CA ALA A 36 2.77 4.49 -11.93
C ALA A 36 2.79 6.02 -12.08
N ALA A 37 1.93 6.73 -11.35
CA ALA A 37 1.91 8.19 -11.33
C ALA A 37 3.24 8.79 -10.85
N ASN A 38 3.81 8.26 -9.76
CA ASN A 38 5.11 8.71 -9.27
C ASN A 38 6.25 8.38 -10.25
N GLY A 39 6.20 7.25 -10.96
CA GLY A 39 7.15 6.93 -12.02
C GLY A 39 7.09 7.92 -13.19
N ALA A 40 5.88 8.29 -13.61
CA ALA A 40 5.67 9.32 -14.61
C ALA A 40 6.17 10.69 -14.14
N LEU A 41 5.86 11.09 -12.90
CA LEU A 41 6.36 12.34 -12.29
C LEU A 41 7.88 12.37 -12.22
N ALA A 42 8.52 11.28 -11.79
CA ALA A 42 9.99 11.18 -11.76
C ALA A 42 10.59 11.38 -13.17
N THR A 43 9.97 10.79 -14.19
CA THR A 43 10.42 10.89 -15.58
C THR A 43 10.28 12.32 -16.10
N ILE A 44 9.10 12.93 -15.93
CA ILE A 44 8.84 14.33 -16.32
C ILE A 44 9.82 15.26 -15.62
N PHE A 45 9.97 15.11 -14.30
CA PHE A 45 10.83 15.95 -13.50
C PHE A 45 12.30 15.83 -13.93
N THR A 46 12.80 14.61 -14.13
CA THR A 46 14.18 14.38 -14.59
C THR A 46 14.43 15.00 -15.97
N ASN A 47 13.47 14.89 -16.90
CA ASN A 47 13.60 15.46 -18.24
C ASN A 47 13.52 16.99 -18.27
N LYS A 48 12.83 17.59 -17.29
CA LYS A 48 12.58 19.04 -17.22
C LYS A 48 13.50 19.78 -16.25
N ILE A 49 14.31 19.07 -15.48
CA ILE A 49 15.15 19.66 -14.42
C ILE A 49 16.12 20.74 -14.94
N SER A 50 16.62 20.59 -16.17
CA SER A 50 17.51 21.57 -16.81
C SER A 50 16.82 22.89 -17.14
N GLU A 51 15.49 22.93 -17.28
CA GLU A 51 14.75 24.17 -17.49
C GLU A 51 14.72 25.04 -16.22
N PHE A 52 14.95 24.43 -15.05
CA PHE A 52 15.02 25.11 -13.75
C PHE A 52 16.44 25.51 -13.34
N SER A 53 17.49 25.05 -14.04
CA SER A 53 18.88 25.34 -13.64
C SER A 53 19.25 26.83 -13.78
N ASN A 54 18.59 27.55 -14.70
CA ASN A 54 18.82 28.98 -14.94
C ASN A 54 18.00 29.89 -14.00
N LEU A 55 17.10 29.33 -13.19
CA LEU A 55 16.21 30.07 -12.27
C LEU A 55 16.98 30.70 -11.11
N PHE A 56 18.13 30.11 -10.80
CA PHE A 56 18.97 30.46 -9.68
C PHE A 56 20.29 30.90 -10.31
N GLY A 57 20.52 32.22 -10.41
CA GLY A 57 21.69 32.80 -11.09
C GLY A 57 23.03 32.24 -10.59
N LYS A 58 24.15 32.68 -11.16
CA LYS A 58 25.52 32.16 -10.88
C LYS A 58 26.04 32.33 -9.44
N SER A 59 25.19 32.66 -8.47
CA SER A 59 25.55 32.74 -7.06
C SER A 59 25.38 31.37 -6.38
N ASP A 60 26.41 30.95 -5.66
CA ASP A 60 26.50 29.65 -4.98
C ASP A 60 25.34 29.39 -4.01
N ALA A 61 24.79 30.46 -3.39
CA ALA A 61 23.67 30.35 -2.46
C ALA A 61 22.37 29.91 -3.14
N TYR A 62 22.09 30.44 -4.34
CA TYR A 62 20.88 30.09 -5.10
C TYR A 62 21.00 28.68 -5.71
N SER A 63 22.20 28.28 -6.13
CA SER A 63 22.48 26.91 -6.55
C SER A 63 22.23 25.91 -5.41
N LEU A 64 22.67 26.23 -4.19
CA LEU A 64 22.43 25.39 -3.01
C LEU A 64 20.92 25.24 -2.72
N VAL A 65 20.15 26.33 -2.80
CA VAL A 65 18.69 26.28 -2.64
C VAL A 65 18.04 25.37 -3.69
N PHE A 66 18.45 25.48 -4.96
CA PHE A 66 17.97 24.59 -6.01
C PHE A 66 18.25 23.12 -5.70
N PHE A 67 19.48 22.78 -5.30
CA PHE A 67 19.85 21.42 -4.93
C PHE A 67 18.99 20.88 -3.77
N VAL A 68 18.65 21.72 -2.78
CA VAL A 68 17.74 21.34 -1.69
C VAL A 68 16.34 21.00 -2.24
N PHE A 69 15.79 21.80 -3.15
CA PHE A 69 14.50 21.49 -3.80
C PHE A 69 14.54 20.15 -4.55
N ILE A 70 15.57 19.93 -5.37
CA ILE A 70 15.75 18.68 -6.12
C ILE A 70 15.86 17.49 -5.17
N PHE A 71 16.66 17.62 -4.11
CA PHE A 71 16.83 16.58 -3.11
C PHE A 71 15.53 16.23 -2.39
N LEU A 72 14.75 17.25 -1.98
CA LEU A 72 13.46 17.06 -1.33
C LEU A 72 12.45 16.36 -2.26
N ILE A 73 12.33 16.80 -3.51
CA ILE A 73 11.42 16.20 -4.49
C ILE A 73 11.81 14.75 -4.74
N SER A 74 13.08 14.50 -5.04
CA SER A 74 13.60 13.16 -5.36
C SER A 74 13.42 12.19 -4.19
N SER A 75 13.80 12.60 -2.97
CA SER A 75 13.65 11.78 -1.77
C SER A 75 12.18 11.47 -1.49
N SER A 76 11.29 12.43 -1.68
CA SER A 76 9.86 12.25 -1.42
C SER A 76 9.20 11.33 -2.44
N ILE A 77 9.56 11.44 -3.71
CA ILE A 77 9.10 10.51 -4.75
C ILE A 77 9.59 9.09 -4.45
N LEU A 78 10.88 8.93 -4.10
CA LEU A 78 11.46 7.62 -3.76
C LEU A 78 10.78 6.99 -2.53
N LEU A 79 10.54 7.78 -1.48
CA LEU A 79 9.81 7.32 -0.29
C LEU A 79 8.37 6.92 -0.64
N SER A 80 7.68 7.71 -1.47
CA SER A 80 6.34 7.38 -1.94
C SER A 80 6.32 6.06 -2.72
N ILE A 81 7.26 5.84 -3.63
CA ILE A 81 7.44 4.59 -4.37
C ILE A 81 7.69 3.42 -3.42
N SER A 82 8.60 3.57 -2.45
CA SER A 82 8.93 2.53 -1.48
C SER A 82 7.70 2.10 -0.67
N TYR A 83 6.92 3.05 -0.18
CA TYR A 83 5.69 2.75 0.57
C TYR A 83 4.58 2.16 -0.31
N SER A 84 4.43 2.61 -1.56
CA SER A 84 3.50 1.99 -2.52
C SER A 84 3.87 0.52 -2.78
N LEU A 85 5.16 0.21 -2.98
CA LEU A 85 5.63 -1.16 -3.14
C LEU A 85 5.34 -2.01 -1.89
N LYS A 86 5.66 -1.50 -0.69
CA LYS A 86 5.32 -2.17 0.58
C LYS A 86 3.82 -2.44 0.74
N SER A 87 2.97 -1.55 0.22
CA SER A 87 1.53 -1.75 0.21
C SER A 87 1.08 -2.87 -0.73
N ILE A 88 1.77 -3.10 -1.84
CA ILE A 88 1.37 -4.09 -2.86
C ILE A 88 1.92 -5.48 -2.54
N VAL A 89 3.16 -5.56 -2.02
CA VAL A 89 3.83 -6.83 -1.73
C VAL A 89 2.92 -7.73 -0.87
N PRO A 90 2.75 -9.01 -1.25
CA PRO A 90 1.98 -9.97 -0.46
C PRO A 90 2.56 -10.11 0.95
N ASP A 91 1.69 -10.08 1.96
CA ASP A 91 2.09 -10.39 3.32
C ASP A 91 1.88 -11.88 3.58
N MET A 92 2.98 -12.61 3.68
CA MET A 92 3.00 -14.05 3.97
C MET A 92 3.35 -14.33 5.44
N ARG A 93 3.49 -13.29 6.29
CA ARG A 93 3.93 -13.42 7.69
C ARG A 93 2.91 -14.09 8.61
N THR A 94 1.73 -14.45 8.10
CA THR A 94 0.81 -15.35 8.79
C THR A 94 1.42 -16.73 9.08
N SER A 95 2.56 -17.07 8.47
CA SER A 95 3.38 -18.22 8.85
C SER A 95 4.17 -18.05 10.16
N THR A 96 4.21 -16.85 10.76
CA THR A 96 4.96 -16.55 12.00
C THR A 96 4.07 -16.34 13.23
N LEU A 97 2.76 -16.59 13.15
CA LEU A 97 2.01 -16.92 14.36
C LEU A 97 2.53 -18.28 14.82
N GLU A 98 3.41 -18.27 15.82
CA GLU A 98 4.16 -19.41 16.36
C GLU A 98 3.29 -20.54 16.94
N ASP A 99 1.96 -20.45 16.84
CA ASP A 99 1.07 -21.60 17.05
C ASP A 99 1.03 -22.48 15.80
N ALA A 100 2.07 -23.30 15.66
CA ALA A 100 2.15 -24.41 14.72
C ALA A 100 0.97 -25.42 14.83
N ASN A 101 0.05 -25.23 15.79
CA ASN A 101 -1.12 -26.05 16.02
C ASN A 101 -2.44 -25.44 15.47
N ALA A 102 -2.47 -24.17 15.06
CA ALA A 102 -3.65 -23.56 14.45
C ALA A 102 -3.72 -23.90 12.94
N LEU A 103 -4.06 -25.16 12.63
CA LEU A 103 -4.26 -25.59 11.25
C LEU A 103 -5.63 -25.10 10.73
N SER A 104 -5.70 -23.86 10.26
CA SER A 104 -6.89 -23.33 9.58
C SER A 104 -7.36 -24.27 8.46
N ASN A 105 -8.67 -24.47 8.37
CA ASN A 105 -9.33 -25.26 7.34
C ASN A 105 -9.83 -24.40 6.18
N ILE A 106 -9.88 -23.07 6.32
CA ILE A 106 -10.37 -22.18 5.26
C ILE A 106 -9.27 -21.32 4.63
N SER A 107 -8.12 -21.16 5.29
CA SER A 107 -7.00 -20.38 4.79
C SER A 107 -6.27 -21.09 3.65
N PHE A 108 -6.05 -20.40 2.52
CA PHE A 108 -5.35 -20.98 1.37
C PHE A 108 -3.91 -21.44 1.70
N VAL A 109 -3.25 -20.78 2.66
CA VAL A 109 -1.90 -21.12 3.11
C VAL A 109 -1.89 -22.48 3.80
N TYR A 110 -2.90 -22.78 4.62
CA TYR A 110 -3.00 -24.04 5.34
C TYR A 110 -3.64 -25.15 4.50
N ILE A 111 -4.59 -24.82 3.63
CA ILE A 111 -5.15 -25.75 2.64
C ILE A 111 -4.03 -26.31 1.76
N SER A 112 -3.11 -25.47 1.28
CA SER A 112 -1.99 -25.90 0.43
C SER A 112 -0.93 -26.76 1.15
N ARG A 113 -0.97 -26.89 2.49
CA ARG A 113 -0.08 -27.77 3.25
C ARG A 113 -0.55 -29.21 3.35
N ASN A 114 -1.81 -29.52 3.00
CA ASN A 114 -2.30 -30.90 2.95
C ASN A 114 -1.60 -31.64 1.79
N SER A 115 -1.34 -32.94 1.98
CA SER A 115 -0.66 -33.77 0.97
C SER A 115 -1.49 -33.96 -0.29
N ASP A 116 -2.81 -34.07 -0.16
CA ASP A 116 -3.76 -34.15 -1.27
C ASP A 116 -5.16 -33.60 -0.91
N TYR A 117 -6.06 -33.60 -1.90
CA TYR A 117 -7.43 -33.12 -1.70
C TYR A 117 -8.28 -34.03 -0.79
N LYS A 118 -7.94 -35.32 -0.67
CA LYS A 118 -8.69 -36.28 0.16
C LYS A 118 -8.38 -36.06 1.63
N GLU A 119 -7.12 -35.79 1.97
CA GLU A 119 -6.72 -35.39 3.32
C GLU A 119 -7.48 -34.13 3.74
N TYR A 120 -7.47 -33.09 2.90
CA TYR A 120 -8.20 -31.86 3.19
C TYR A 120 -9.72 -32.10 3.32
N TYR A 121 -10.33 -32.87 2.42
CA TYR A 121 -11.75 -33.21 2.50
C TYR A 121 -12.10 -33.92 3.81
N ASN A 122 -11.31 -34.92 4.20
CA ASN A 122 -11.54 -35.67 5.43
C ASN A 122 -11.38 -34.78 6.66
N LYS A 123 -10.36 -33.92 6.69
CA LYS A 123 -10.14 -32.94 7.76
C LYS A 123 -11.30 -31.96 7.85
N PHE A 124 -11.72 -31.37 6.74
CA PHE A 124 -12.81 -30.40 6.67
C PHE A 124 -14.16 -31.02 7.09
N LYS A 125 -14.41 -32.27 6.68
CA LYS A 125 -15.64 -33.01 7.04
C LYS A 125 -15.76 -33.28 8.54
N SER A 126 -14.65 -33.43 9.25
CA SER A 126 -14.64 -33.68 10.69
C SER A 126 -14.79 -32.44 11.56
N VAL A 127 -14.76 -31.23 10.97
CA VAL A 127 -14.83 -29.96 11.71
C VAL A 127 -16.27 -29.66 12.15
N SER A 128 -16.45 -29.29 13.41
CA SER A 128 -17.73 -28.80 13.92
C SER A 128 -18.05 -27.38 13.43
N GLU A 129 -19.33 -26.99 13.50
CA GLU A 129 -19.73 -25.61 13.12
C GLU A 129 -19.07 -24.54 14.02
N ASP A 130 -18.86 -24.84 15.30
CA ASP A 130 -18.16 -23.93 16.22
C ASP A 130 -16.69 -23.74 15.83
N GLU A 131 -16.00 -24.82 15.46
CA GLU A 131 -14.61 -24.75 14.98
C GLU A 131 -14.51 -23.99 13.65
N ILE A 132 -15.46 -24.16 12.73
CA ILE A 132 -15.54 -23.35 11.50
C ILE A 132 -15.70 -21.87 11.86
N LEU A 133 -16.61 -21.54 12.78
CA LEU A 133 -16.86 -20.16 13.17
C LEU A 133 -15.60 -19.53 13.81
N ILE A 134 -14.88 -20.27 14.65
CA ILE A 134 -13.60 -19.84 15.25
C ILE A 134 -12.57 -19.56 14.15
N ASP A 135 -12.37 -20.50 13.21
CA ASP A 135 -11.43 -20.35 12.10
C ASP A 135 -11.78 -19.13 11.22
N MET A 136 -13.06 -18.90 10.96
CA MET A 136 -13.53 -17.70 10.25
C MET A 136 -13.25 -16.41 10.99
N CYS A 137 -13.41 -16.38 12.31
CA CYS A 137 -13.08 -15.21 13.12
C CYS A 137 -11.57 -14.94 13.11
N GLU A 138 -10.75 -15.99 13.16
CA GLU A 138 -9.29 -15.89 13.04
C GLU A 138 -8.89 -15.33 11.68
N GLN A 139 -9.45 -15.85 10.57
CA GLN A 139 -9.15 -15.33 9.24
C GLN A 139 -9.62 -13.88 9.06
N SER A 140 -10.82 -13.53 9.53
CA SER A 140 -11.30 -12.13 9.55
C SER A 140 -10.32 -11.22 10.28
N TYR A 141 -9.83 -11.64 11.46
CA TYR A 141 -8.87 -10.87 12.26
C TYR A 141 -7.54 -10.70 11.52
N ILE A 142 -6.98 -11.78 10.99
CA ILE A 142 -5.73 -11.78 10.20
C ILE A 142 -5.86 -10.85 8.99
N LEU A 143 -6.90 -11.01 8.18
CA LEU A 143 -7.12 -10.19 6.98
C LEU A 143 -7.32 -8.72 7.34
N SER A 144 -8.00 -8.41 8.43
CA SER A 144 -8.18 -7.03 8.88
C SER A 144 -6.84 -6.36 9.25
N ASN A 145 -5.92 -7.10 9.87
CA ASN A 145 -4.58 -6.62 10.17
C ASN A 145 -3.75 -6.39 8.91
N ILE A 146 -3.80 -7.32 7.96
CA ILE A 146 -3.15 -7.17 6.65
C ILE A 146 -3.69 -5.92 5.94
N ALA A 147 -5.01 -5.75 5.88
CA ALA A 147 -5.65 -4.59 5.29
C ALA A 147 -5.18 -3.29 5.95
N LYS A 148 -5.18 -3.23 7.30
CA LYS A 148 -4.71 -2.08 8.08
C LYS A 148 -3.27 -1.71 7.74
N VAL A 149 -2.35 -2.68 7.72
CA VAL A 149 -0.93 -2.43 7.39
C VAL A 149 -0.79 -1.89 5.97
N LYS A 150 -1.50 -2.48 4.99
CA LYS A 150 -1.50 -1.99 3.60
C LYS A 150 -2.03 -0.56 3.50
N PHE A 151 -3.14 -0.24 4.17
CA PHE A 151 -3.67 1.13 4.21
C PHE A 151 -2.69 2.13 4.84
N ASN A 152 -1.98 1.74 5.90
CA ASN A 152 -0.98 2.61 6.53
C ASN A 152 0.20 2.91 5.59
N HIS A 153 0.69 1.89 4.87
CA HIS A 153 1.72 2.08 3.86
C HIS A 153 1.20 2.95 2.69
N PHE A 154 0.01 2.67 2.18
CA PHE A 154 -0.61 3.49 1.14
C PHE A 154 -0.80 4.95 1.57
N SER A 155 -1.29 5.19 2.78
CA SER A 155 -1.46 6.54 3.35
C SER A 155 -0.11 7.28 3.44
N SER A 156 0.94 6.59 3.89
CA SER A 156 2.30 7.13 3.93
C SER A 156 2.79 7.49 2.52
N ALA A 157 2.57 6.60 1.54
CA ALA A 157 2.93 6.86 0.15
C ALA A 157 2.24 8.12 -0.40
N VAL A 158 0.93 8.26 -0.16
CA VAL A 158 0.16 9.44 -0.55
C VAL A 158 0.71 10.70 0.13
N GLY A 159 1.07 10.63 1.42
CA GLY A 159 1.68 11.74 2.16
C GLY A 159 2.96 12.26 1.50
N TRP A 160 3.89 11.35 1.18
CA TRP A 160 5.13 11.70 0.49
C TRP A 160 4.91 12.23 -0.93
N SER A 161 3.96 11.66 -1.67
CA SER A 161 3.59 12.16 -3.01
C SER A 161 3.03 13.58 -2.93
N LYS A 162 2.10 13.84 -1.99
CA LYS A 162 1.55 15.19 -1.75
C LYS A 162 2.65 16.19 -1.40
N PHE A 163 3.58 15.82 -0.52
CA PHE A 163 4.70 16.69 -0.17
C PHE A 163 5.57 17.00 -1.40
N ALA A 164 5.91 16.00 -2.22
CA ALA A 164 6.63 16.23 -3.47
C ALA A 164 5.89 17.21 -4.40
N PHE A 165 4.57 17.04 -4.56
CA PHE A 165 3.74 17.96 -5.36
C PHE A 165 3.77 19.40 -4.83
N VAL A 166 3.66 19.59 -3.51
CA VAL A 166 3.75 20.94 -2.91
C VAL A 166 5.10 21.59 -3.21
N VAL A 167 6.19 20.84 -3.07
CA VAL A 167 7.54 21.34 -3.34
C VAL A 167 7.72 21.67 -4.84
N ILE A 168 7.17 20.86 -5.75
CA ILE A 168 7.16 21.14 -7.20
C ILE A 168 6.37 22.42 -7.50
N ILE A 169 5.19 22.60 -6.91
CA ILE A 169 4.36 23.80 -7.12
C ILE A 169 5.13 25.06 -6.68
N ILE A 170 5.79 25.01 -5.53
CA ILE A 170 6.63 26.13 -5.06
C ILE A 170 7.73 26.43 -6.09
N LEU A 171 8.43 25.41 -6.59
CA LEU A 171 9.49 25.59 -7.58
C LEU A 171 8.96 26.21 -8.90
N VAL A 172 7.77 25.80 -9.35
CA VAL A 172 7.12 26.37 -10.54
C VAL A 172 6.72 27.83 -10.32
N ILE A 173 6.18 28.18 -9.14
CA ILE A 173 5.85 29.56 -8.79
C ILE A 173 7.11 30.43 -8.79
N LEU A 174 8.21 29.94 -8.18
CA LEU A 174 9.49 30.64 -8.22
C LEU A 174 9.98 30.85 -9.65
N LYS A 175 9.83 29.85 -10.54
CA LYS A 175 10.21 30.01 -11.96
C LYS A 175 9.36 31.06 -12.66
N PHE A 176 8.07 31.09 -12.36
CA PHE A 176 7.15 32.06 -12.94
C PHE A 176 7.46 33.49 -12.49
N ILE A 177 7.79 33.69 -11.21
CA ILE A 177 8.20 34.99 -10.67
C ILE A 177 9.51 35.45 -11.32
N ASP A 178 10.50 34.56 -11.43
CA ASP A 178 11.77 34.82 -12.15
C ASP A 178 11.51 35.25 -13.61
N TYR A 179 10.64 34.53 -14.31
CA TYR A 179 10.24 34.86 -15.68
C TYR A 179 9.61 36.25 -15.78
N ILE A 180 8.65 36.60 -14.90
CA ILE A 180 8.04 37.94 -14.89
C ILE A 180 9.08 39.02 -14.63
N ASN A 181 9.90 38.86 -13.57
CA ASN A 181 10.87 39.87 -13.18
C ASN A 181 11.98 40.04 -14.22
N GLY A 182 12.38 38.97 -14.90
CA GLY A 182 13.37 39.00 -15.99
C GLY A 182 12.83 39.49 -17.34
N VAL A 183 11.51 39.48 -17.56
CA VAL A 183 10.86 40.03 -18.77
C VAL A 183 10.69 41.55 -18.70
N PHE A 184 10.71 42.14 -17.49
CA PHE A 184 10.67 43.60 -17.27
C PHE A 184 12.03 44.22 -16.90
N ALA A 185 13.11 43.44 -16.93
CA ALA A 185 14.49 43.88 -16.70
C ALA A 185 15.26 44.08 -18.01
#